data_AF-A0A526XN17-F1
#
_entry.id   AF-A0A526XN17-F1
#
_cell.length_a   1.000
_cell.length_b   1.000
_cell.length_c   1.000
_cell.angle_alpha   90.00
_cell.angle_beta   90.00
_cell.angle_gamma   90.00
#
_symmetry.space_group_name_H-M   'P 1'
#
loop_
_entity.id
_entity.type
_entity.pdbx_description
1 polymer ?
#
loop_
_entity_poly.entity_id
_entity_poly.type
_entity_poly.pdbx_seq_one_letter_code
_entity_poly.pdbx_strand_id
1 'polypeptide(L)' 'WVNEGFQPLEKILVSSPETKTFCHGDTPGLADICLAAQVTSNARFGVDIAPYPTVTRIHAACMALPAFQRAAPENQIDAE' A
#
# COMPACT_ATOMS: atom_id res chain seq x y z
N TRP A 1 3.22 9.65 -14.04
CA TRP A 1 3.53 8.27 -13.61
C TRP A 1 2.83 7.86 -12.31
N VAL A 2 3.24 8.30 -11.10
CA VAL A 2 2.58 7.80 -9.86
C VAL A 2 1.08 8.12 -9.84
N ASN A 3 0.69 9.34 -10.18
CA ASN A 3 -0.73 9.73 -10.23
C ASN A 3 -1.52 8.92 -11.28
N GLU A 4 -0.90 8.57 -12.40
CA GLU A 4 -1.52 7.76 -13.45
C GLU A 4 -1.75 6.31 -13.01
N GLY A 5 -0.97 5.79 -12.05
CA GLY A 5 -1.17 4.48 -11.46
C GLY A 5 -2.14 4.48 -10.28
N PHE A 6 -2.01 5.45 -9.37
CA PHE A 6 -2.83 5.51 -8.15
C PHE A 6 -4.25 6.01 -8.38
N GLN A 7 -4.49 6.92 -9.32
CA GLN A 7 -5.84 7.37 -9.62
C GLN A 7 -6.78 6.23 -10.11
N PRO A 8 -6.40 5.39 -11.09
CA PRO A 8 -7.24 4.24 -11.46
C PRO A 8 -7.29 3.18 -10.36
N LEU A 9 -6.20 2.93 -9.64
CA LEU A 9 -6.18 1.97 -8.54
C LEU A 9 -7.16 2.37 -7.42
N GLU A 10 -7.14 3.64 -6.99
CA GLU A 10 -8.09 4.18 -6.01
C GLU A 10 -9.53 4.00 -6.47
N LYS A 11 -9.83 4.30 -7.75
CA LYS A 11 -11.18 4.08 -8.31
C LYS A 11 -11.60 2.61 -8.26
N ILE A 12 -10.69 1.69 -8.61
CA ILE A 12 -10.96 0.24 -8.55
C ILE A 12 -11.27 -0.17 -7.12
N LEU A 13 -10.41 0.19 -6.17
CA LEU A 13 -10.55 -0.16 -4.75
C LEU A 13 -11.81 0.43 -4.11
N VAL A 14 -12.20 1.66 -4.47
CA VAL A 14 -13.43 2.28 -3.98
C VAL A 14 -14.67 1.59 -4.53
N SER A 15 -14.63 1.14 -5.79
CA SER A 15 -15.80 0.55 -6.46
C SER A 15 -15.95 -0.96 -6.25
N SER A 16 -14.90 -1.65 -5.82
CA SER A 16 -14.90 -3.11 -5.71
C SER A 16 -15.55 -3.56 -4.39
N PRO A 17 -16.58 -4.43 -4.43
CA PRO A 17 -17.15 -5.01 -3.22
C PRO A 17 -16.20 -5.98 -2.51
N GLU A 18 -15.14 -6.43 -3.20
CA GLU A 18 -14.11 -7.28 -2.61
C GLU A 18 -13.12 -6.48 -1.76
N THR A 19 -13.00 -5.17 -1.96
CA THR A 19 -12.10 -4.35 -1.15
C THR A 19 -12.69 -4.16 0.25
N LYS A 20 -11.98 -4.66 1.26
CA LYS A 20 -12.36 -4.54 2.68
C LYS A 20 -11.17 -4.00 3.48
N THR A 21 -10.72 -4.75 4.49
CA THR A 21 -9.52 -4.40 5.26
C THR A 21 -8.32 -4.25 4.32
N PHE A 22 -8.17 -5.19 3.39
CA PHE A 22 -7.11 -5.23 2.37
C PHE A 22 -7.70 -5.05 0.95
N CYS A 23 -6.84 -5.08 -0.07
CA CYS A 23 -7.25 -4.94 -1.48
C CYS A 23 -8.37 -5.92 -1.86
N HIS A 24 -8.28 -7.16 -1.36
CA HIS A 24 -9.23 -8.24 -1.60
C HIS A 24 -9.55 -8.97 -0.29
N GLY A 25 -10.64 -8.59 0.36
CA GLY A 25 -11.15 -9.20 1.58
C GLY A 25 -10.39 -8.77 2.83
N ASP A 26 -10.42 -9.65 3.83
CA ASP A 26 -9.91 -9.39 5.18
C ASP A 26 -8.58 -10.10 5.47
N THR A 27 -7.95 -10.69 4.45
CA THR A 27 -6.63 -11.33 4.54
C THR A 27 -5.70 -10.71 3.51
N PRO A 28 -4.46 -10.32 3.88
CA PRO A 28 -3.53 -9.72 2.94
C PRO A 28 -3.12 -10.70 1.84
N GLY A 29 -3.05 -10.22 0.61
CA GLY A 29 -2.65 -10.99 -0.57
C GLY A 29 -1.56 -10.31 -1.39
N LEU A 30 -1.34 -10.81 -2.61
CA LEU A 30 -0.31 -10.30 -3.52
C LEU A 30 -0.50 -8.80 -3.86
N ALA A 31 -1.75 -8.37 -4.05
CA ALA A 31 -2.07 -6.97 -4.33
C ALA A 31 -1.59 -6.05 -3.19
N ASP A 32 -1.75 -6.47 -1.94
CA ASP A 32 -1.35 -5.72 -0.76
C ASP A 32 0.17 -5.62 -0.61
N ILE A 33 0.88 -6.69 -0.96
CA ILE A 33 2.35 -6.71 -1.00
C ILE A 33 2.85 -5.66 -2.00
N CYS A 34 2.32 -5.66 -3.21
CA CYS A 34 2.69 -4.70 -4.25
C CYS A 34 2.31 -3.26 -3.86
N LEU A 35 1.10 -3.06 -3.35
CA LEU A 35 0.62 -1.75 -2.92
C LEU A 35 1.50 -1.20 -1.80
N ALA A 36 1.82 -2.00 -0.79
CA ALA A 36 2.61 -1.54 0.35
C ALA A 36 4.04 -1.15 -0.04
N ALA A 37 4.68 -1.92 -0.93
CA ALA A 37 5.99 -1.58 -1.48
C ALA A 37 5.94 -0.27 -2.29
N GLN A 38 4.92 -0.12 -3.15
CA GLN A 38 4.76 1.07 -4.00
C GLN A 38 4.52 2.34 -3.17
N VAL A 39 3.64 2.29 -2.16
CA VAL A 39 3.35 3.44 -1.29
C VAL A 39 4.57 3.82 -0.45
N THR A 40 5.25 2.82 0.14
CA THR A 40 6.47 3.07 0.94
C THR A 40 7.59 3.69 0.10
N SER A 41 7.77 3.22 -1.13
CA SER A 41 8.73 3.82 -2.07
C SER A 41 8.36 5.26 -2.40
N ASN A 42 7.10 5.52 -2.74
CA ASN A 42 6.61 6.86 -3.08
C ASN A 42 6.74 7.86 -1.92
N ALA A 43 6.51 7.42 -0.68
CA ALA A 43 6.72 8.23 0.51
C ALA A 43 8.19 8.66 0.68
N ARG A 44 9.15 7.77 0.39
CA ARG A 44 10.60 8.09 0.40
C ARG A 44 10.98 9.16 -0.62
N PHE A 45 10.27 9.24 -1.74
CA PHE A 45 10.47 10.26 -2.78
C PHE A 45 9.59 11.51 -2.60
N GLY A 46 8.87 11.64 -1.48
CA GLY A 46 8.05 12.81 -1.18
C GLY A 46 6.82 12.98 -2.07
N VAL A 47 6.32 11.88 -2.65
CA VAL A 47 5.11 11.92 -3.47
C VAL A 47 3.88 12.04 -2.58
N ASP A 48 3.01 13.01 -2.89
CA ASP A 48 1.74 13.20 -2.19
C ASP A 48 0.76 12.06 -2.50
N ILE A 49 0.32 11.38 -1.44
CA ILE A 49 -0.66 10.29 -1.49
C ILE A 49 -2.00 10.68 -0.84
N ALA A 50 -2.14 11.90 -0.32
CA ALA A 50 -3.39 12.39 0.28
C ALA A 50 -4.62 12.27 -0.65
N PRO A 51 -4.51 12.38 -1.99
CA PRO A 51 -5.64 12.17 -2.89
C PRO A 51 -6.17 10.73 -2.95
N TYR A 52 -5.48 9.75 -2.35
CA TYR A 52 -5.79 8.31 -2.45
C TYR A 52 -6.09 7.70 -1.06
N PRO A 53 -7.24 8.03 -0.45
CA PRO A 53 -7.55 7.64 0.93
C PRO A 53 -7.72 6.13 1.11
N THR A 54 -8.24 5.39 0.12
CA THR A 54 -8.42 3.94 0.20
C THR A 54 -7.08 3.22 0.11
N VAL A 55 -6.23 3.62 -0.83
CA VAL A 55 -4.84 3.15 -0.92
C VAL A 55 -4.10 3.41 0.39
N THR A 56 -4.22 4.61 0.94
CA THR A 56 -3.57 4.99 2.21
C THR A 56 -4.07 4.15 3.39
N ARG A 57 -5.39 3.91 3.47
CA ARG A 57 -6.00 3.06 4.51
C ARG A 57 -5.49 1.61 4.44
N ILE A 58 -5.45 1.03 3.23
CA ILE A 58 -4.96 -0.34 3.02
C ILE A 58 -3.48 -0.44 3.36
N HIS A 59 -2.66 0.53 2.92
CA HIS A 59 -1.25 0.59 3.28
C HIS A 59 -1.05 0.60 4.80
N ALA A 60 -1.81 1.43 5.53
CA ALA A 60 -1.76 1.47 6.98
C ALA A 60 -2.14 0.12 7.62
N ALA A 61 -3.15 -0.57 7.08
CA ALA A 61 -3.51 -1.91 7.54
C ALA A 61 -2.39 -2.94 7.29
N CYS A 62 -1.71 -2.88 6.15
CA CYS A 62 -0.54 -3.72 5.86
C CYS A 62 0.60 -3.45 6.85
N MET A 63 0.95 -2.18 7.07
CA MET A 63 2.06 -1.77 7.94
C MET A 63 1.81 -2.04 9.43
N ALA A 64 0.57 -2.30 9.83
CA ALA A 64 0.25 -2.78 11.18
C ALA A 64 0.62 -4.27 11.40
N LEU A 65 0.84 -5.04 10.33
CA LEU A 65 1.17 -6.45 10.43
C LEU A 65 2.68 -6.68 10.66
N PRO A 66 3.07 -7.56 11.61
CA PRO A 66 4.48 -7.85 11.87
C PRO A 66 5.26 -8.35 10.65
N ALA A 67 4.59 -9.03 9.71
CA ALA A 67 5.23 -9.50 8.48
C ALA A 67 5.72 -8.35 7.59
N PHE A 68 4.91 -7.30 7.42
CA PHE A 68 5.29 -6.12 6.64
C PHE A 68 6.32 -5.26 7.36
N GLN A 69 6.21 -5.12 8.68
CA GLN A 69 7.22 -4.41 9.48
C GLN A 69 8.60 -5.04 9.36
N ARG A 70 8.71 -6.38 9.49
CA ARG A 70 9.98 -7.08 9.29
C ARG A 70 10.52 -6.96 7.87
N ALA A 71 9.64 -6.82 6.87
CA ALA A 71 10.00 -6.64 5.47
C ALA A 71 10.28 -5.18 5.09
N ALA A 72 10.10 -4.22 6.02
CA ALA A 72 10.37 -2.82 5.75
C ALA A 72 11.86 -2.63 5.42
N PRO A 73 12.24 -1.77 4.46
CA PRO A 73 13.62 -1.73 3.99
C PRO A 73 14.61 -1.28 5.07
N GLU A 74 14.19 -0.47 6.04
CA GLU A 74 14.99 -0.07 7.22
C GLU A 74 15.33 -1.22 8.19
N ASN A 75 14.64 -2.36 8.08
CA ASN A 75 14.84 -3.53 8.93
C ASN A 75 15.65 -4.64 8.23
N GLN A 76 16.20 -4.37 7.04
CA GLN A 76 17.01 -5.33 6.29
C GLN A 76 18.48 -5.24 6.69
N ILE A 77 19.22 -6.34 6.52
CA ILE A 77 20.63 -6.45 6.95
C ILE A 77 21.58 -5.52 6.18
N ASP A 78 21.15 -5.06 5.01
CA ASP A 78 21.85 -4.18 4.09
C ASP A 78 21.31 -2.74 4.15
N ALA A 79 20.44 -2.43 5.10
CA ALA A 79 20.06 -1.06 5.41
C ALA A 79 21.27 -0.32 6.00
N GLU A 80 21.63 0.83 5.40
CA GLU A 80 22.72 1.71 5.83
C GLU A 80 22.42 2.45 7.15
#